data_AF-A8GMY6-F1
#
_entry.id   AF-A8GMY6-F1
#
_cell.length_a   1.000
_cell.length_b   1.000
_cell.length_c   1.000
_cell.angle_alpha   90.00
_cell.angle_beta   90.00
_cell.angle_gamma   90.00
#
_symmetry.space_group_name_H-M   'P 1'
#
loop_
_entity.id
_entity.type
_entity.pdbx_description
1 polymer ?
#
loop_
_entity_poly.entity_id
_entity_poly.type
_entity_poly.pdbx_seq_one_letter_code
_entity_poly.pdbx_strand_id
1 'polypeptide(L)'
;MIIINDLAMSYGTRRLFTDVNLYIKNNKRYGLVGANGAGKTTFFKVLTKEGEPAFGDINIPKNSKVGCLKQDQFLYENTKIIDTVIAVNNELWKALQEKEAILKRQECSDEDWYKPGELE
;
A
#
# COMPACT_ATOMS: atom_id res chain seq x y z
N MET A 1 9.80 9.26 -9.65
CA MET A 1 10.61 8.48 -10.60
C MET A 1 11.33 7.43 -9.79
N ILE A 2 11.17 6.15 -10.12
CA ILE A 2 11.69 5.02 -9.34
C ILE A 2 12.84 4.39 -10.10
N ILE A 3 13.95 4.14 -9.41
CA ILE A 3 15.15 3.50 -9.97
C ILE A 3 15.37 2.17 -9.26
N ILE A 4 15.66 1.14 -10.03
CA ILE A 4 15.95 -0.20 -9.53
C ILE A 4 17.30 -0.61 -10.13
N ASN A 5 18.27 -0.92 -9.27
CA ASN A 5 19.62 -1.31 -9.68
C ASN A 5 19.93 -2.73 -9.21
N ASP A 6 20.39 -3.57 -10.14
CA ASP A 6 20.88 -4.94 -9.92
C ASP A 6 19.99 -5.79 -9.00
N LEU A 7 18.68 -5.62 -9.09
CA LEU A 7 17.77 -6.24 -8.16
C LEU A 7 17.71 -7.75 -8.42
N ALA A 8 17.91 -8.52 -7.35
CA ALA A 8 17.83 -9.96 -7.39
C ALA A 8 16.99 -10.51 -6.24
N MET A 9 16.31 -11.63 -6.49
CA MET A 9 15.51 -12.31 -5.49
C MET A 9 15.63 -13.81 -5.61
N SER A 10 15.77 -14.46 -4.45
CA SER A 10 15.89 -15.92 -4.32
C SER A 10 15.09 -16.40 -3.12
N TYR A 11 14.54 -17.61 -3.21
CA TYR A 11 13.99 -18.34 -2.06
C TYR A 11 14.73 -19.66 -1.92
N GLY A 12 15.46 -19.81 -0.81
CA GLY A 12 16.38 -20.94 -0.63
C GLY A 12 17.40 -21.00 -1.78
N THR A 13 17.47 -22.14 -2.46
CA THR A 13 18.37 -22.36 -3.61
C THR A 13 17.79 -21.87 -4.95
N ARG A 14 16.50 -21.51 -4.99
CA ARG A 14 15.83 -21.10 -6.23
C ARG A 14 15.95 -19.60 -6.44
N ARG A 15 16.62 -19.19 -7.53
CA ARG A 15 16.60 -17.82 -8.03
C ARG A 15 15.29 -17.55 -8.77
N LEU A 16 14.61 -16.46 -8.42
CA LEU A 16 13.40 -16.03 -9.12
C LEU A 16 13.73 -15.08 -10.26
N PHE A 17 14.61 -14.11 -10.01
CA PHE A 17 15.14 -13.16 -10.98
C PHE A 17 16.47 -12.59 -10.48
N THR A 18 17.30 -12.15 -11.42
CA THR A 18 18.60 -11.51 -11.19
C THR A 18 18.80 -10.36 -12.17
N ASP A 19 19.70 -9.44 -11.84
CA ASP A 19 20.18 -8.37 -12.71
C ASP A 19 19.06 -7.45 -13.25
N VAL A 20 18.01 -7.24 -12.45
CA VAL A 20 16.89 -6.40 -12.84
C VAL A 20 17.26 -4.93 -12.66
N ASN A 21 17.44 -4.26 -13.78
CA ASN A 21 17.76 -2.83 -13.86
C ASN A 21 16.60 -2.08 -14.55
N LEU A 22 15.91 -1.20 -13.83
CA LEU A 22 14.71 -0.52 -14.33
C LEU A 22 14.67 0.96 -13.95
N TYR A 23 14.17 1.75 -14.90
CA TYR A 23 13.93 3.18 -14.74
C TYR A 23 12.46 3.50 -15.00
N ILE A 24 11.68 3.67 -13.93
CA ILE A 24 10.23 3.90 -13.98
C ILE A 24 9.96 5.40 -13.95
N LYS A 25 9.57 5.93 -15.10
CA LYS A 25 9.25 7.35 -15.30
C LYS A 25 7.86 7.67 -14.75
N ASN A 26 7.71 8.92 -14.30
CA ASN A 26 6.40 9.45 -13.92
C ASN A 26 5.45 9.47 -15.13
N ASN A 27 4.14 9.39 -14.88
CA ASN A 27 3.09 9.50 -15.91
C ASN A 27 3.20 8.45 -17.03
N LYS A 28 3.74 7.27 -16.73
CA LYS A 28 3.82 6.13 -17.63
C LYS A 28 3.13 4.92 -17.01
N ARG A 29 2.66 4.01 -17.87
CA ARG A 29 2.05 2.73 -17.49
C ARG A 29 2.98 1.62 -17.96
N TYR A 30 3.24 0.66 -17.07
CA TYR A 30 4.13 -0.46 -17.32
C TYR A 30 3.36 -1.76 -17.07
N GLY A 31 3.56 -2.74 -17.94
CA GLY A 31 3.03 -4.10 -17.78
C GLY A 31 4.16 -5.07 -17.48
N LEU A 32 4.06 -5.83 -16.39
CA LEU A 32 4.96 -6.92 -16.08
C LEU A 32 4.33 -8.25 -16.51
N VAL A 33 4.94 -8.89 -17.50
CA VAL A 33 4.47 -10.17 -18.06
C VAL A 33 5.52 -11.26 -17.87
N GLY A 34 5.07 -12.52 -17.83
CA GLY A 34 5.94 -13.68 -17.66
C GLY A 34 5.16 -14.88 -17.18
N ALA A 35 5.78 -16.07 -17.20
CA ALA A 35 5.16 -17.32 -16.76
C ALA A 35 4.75 -17.29 -15.28
N ASN A 36 3.86 -18.19 -14.88
CA ASN A 36 3.53 -18.40 -13.47
C ASN A 36 4.78 -18.90 -12.72
N GLY A 37 5.01 -18.36 -11.52
CA GLY A 37 6.23 -18.66 -10.75
C GLY A 37 7.50 -17.95 -11.22
N ALA A 38 7.46 -17.08 -12.23
CA ALA A 38 8.59 -16.25 -12.66
C ALA A 38 8.95 -15.11 -11.68
N GLY A 39 8.31 -15.05 -10.51
CA GLY A 39 8.61 -14.03 -9.49
C GLY A 39 7.86 -12.71 -9.61
N LYS A 40 6.85 -12.58 -10.48
CA LYS A 40 6.06 -11.33 -10.67
C LYS A 40 5.50 -10.77 -9.35
N THR A 41 4.76 -11.59 -8.59
CA THR A 41 4.20 -11.19 -7.29
C THR A 41 5.30 -10.84 -6.29
N THR A 42 6.43 -11.57 -6.32
CA THR A 42 7.58 -11.29 -5.46
C THR A 42 8.23 -9.96 -5.81
N PHE A 43 8.38 -9.65 -7.10
CA PHE A 43 8.90 -8.37 -7.57
C PHE A 43 8.04 -7.20 -7.04
N PHE A 44 6.71 -7.32 -7.12
CA PHE A 44 5.82 -6.32 -6.53
C PHE A 44 5.99 -6.17 -5.02
N LYS A 45 6.10 -7.28 -4.27
CA LYS A 45 6.33 -7.24 -2.81
C LYS A 45 7.61 -6.50 -2.44
N VAL A 46 8.71 -6.74 -3.16
CA VAL A 46 9.98 -6.06 -2.92
C VAL A 46 9.85 -4.57 -3.28
N LEU A 47 9.19 -4.25 -4.40
CA LEU A 47 8.93 -2.86 -4.83
C LEU A 47 8.08 -2.08 -3.81
N THR A 48 7.11 -2.74 -3.18
CA THR A 48 6.21 -2.14 -2.17
C THR A 48 6.79 -2.19 -0.76
N LYS A 49 8.05 -2.63 -0.60
CA LYS A 49 8.74 -2.79 0.69
C LYS A 49 8.05 -3.79 1.65
N GLU A 50 7.25 -4.70 1.11
CA GLU A 50 6.66 -5.83 1.83
C GLU A 50 7.62 -7.05 1.90
N GLY A 51 8.80 -6.94 1.32
CA GLY A 51 9.87 -7.92 1.41
C GLY A 51 11.22 -7.30 1.08
N GLU A 52 12.29 -7.95 1.54
CA GLU A 52 13.66 -7.50 1.29
C GLU A 52 14.23 -8.19 0.03
N PRO A 53 14.96 -7.45 -0.83
CA PRO A 53 15.69 -8.07 -1.92
C PRO A 53 16.85 -8.91 -1.40
N ALA A 54 17.24 -9.94 -2.14
CA ALA A 54 18.45 -10.68 -1.83
C ALA A 54 19.71 -9.87 -2.20
N PHE A 55 19.62 -9.02 -3.22
CA PHE A 55 20.68 -8.12 -3.66
C PHE A 55 20.09 -6.93 -4.44
N GLY A 56 20.86 -5.85 -4.53
CA GLY A 56 20.49 -4.63 -5.25
C GLY A 56 19.63 -3.68 -4.41
N ASP A 57 19.20 -2.59 -5.04
CA ASP A 57 18.52 -1.48 -4.37
C ASP A 57 17.35 -0.92 -5.19
N ILE A 58 16.35 -0.41 -4.46
CA ILE A 58 15.17 0.26 -5.00
C ILE A 58 15.12 1.67 -4.41
N ASN A 59 15.33 2.66 -5.27
CA ASN A 59 15.24 4.07 -4.91
C ASN A 59 13.87 4.65 -5.30
N ILE A 60 13.07 4.96 -4.29
CA ILE A 60 11.77 5.62 -4.42
C ILE A 60 11.89 7.02 -3.80
N PRO A 61 11.46 8.09 -4.50
CA PRO A 61 11.55 9.45 -3.97
C PRO A 61 10.81 9.60 -2.64
N LYS A 62 11.41 10.33 -1.70
CA LYS A 62 10.88 10.50 -0.33
C LYS A 62 9.44 11.04 -0.28
N ASN A 63 9.07 11.90 -1.21
CA ASN A 63 7.73 12.51 -1.28
C ASN A 63 6.73 11.70 -2.12
N SER A 64 7.04 10.42 -2.43
CA SER A 64 6.14 9.54 -3.16
C SER A 64 5.50 8.52 -2.21
N LYS A 65 4.19 8.30 -2.35
CA LYS A 65 3.48 7.19 -1.72
C LYS A 65 3.31 6.06 -2.72
N VAL A 66 3.53 4.83 -2.27
CA VAL A 66 3.33 3.61 -3.07
C VAL A 66 2.07 2.93 -2.59
N GLY A 67 1.11 2.74 -3.49
CA GLY A 67 -0.09 1.94 -3.24
C GLY A 67 0.02 0.58 -3.93
N CYS A 68 -0.45 -0.47 -3.27
CA CYS A 68 -0.52 -1.82 -3.83
C CYS A 68 -1.94 -2.35 -3.68
N LEU A 69 -2.51 -2.84 -4.78
CA LEU A 69 -3.76 -3.59 -4.75
C LEU A 69 -3.43 -5.06 -4.56
N LYS A 70 -3.86 -5.64 -3.43
CA LYS A 70 -3.67 -7.07 -3.16
C LYS A 70 -4.51 -7.91 -4.11
N GLN A 71 -4.02 -9.10 -4.44
CA GLN A 71 -4.72 -10.07 -5.29
C GLN A 71 -5.87 -10.79 -4.55
N ASP A 72 -6.09 -10.50 -3.28
CA ASP A 72 -7.15 -11.10 -2.48
C ASP A 72 -8.48 -10.37 -2.73
N GLN A 73 -9.36 -11.02 -3.51
CA GLN A 73 -10.66 -10.49 -3.87
C GLN A 73 -11.66 -10.53 -2.72
N PHE A 74 -11.39 -11.36 -1.70
CA PHE A 74 -12.32 -11.64 -0.60
C PHE A 74 -12.02 -10.80 0.65
N LEU A 75 -10.94 -10.02 0.64
CA LEU A 75 -10.41 -9.32 1.81
C LEU A 75 -11.41 -8.36 2.48
N TYR A 76 -12.39 -7.84 1.73
CA TYR A 76 -13.32 -6.80 2.19
C TYR A 76 -14.79 -7.10 1.91
N GLU A 77 -15.18 -8.38 1.72
CA GLU A 77 -16.56 -8.73 1.36
C GLU A 77 -17.63 -8.22 2.32
N ASN A 78 -17.28 -8.14 3.61
CA ASN A 78 -18.19 -7.68 4.66
C ASN A 78 -18.07 -6.18 4.96
N THR A 79 -17.36 -5.42 4.12
CA THR A 79 -17.15 -3.97 4.30
C THR A 79 -17.86 -3.21 3.18
N LYS A 80 -18.44 -2.05 3.49
CA LYS A 80 -19.00 -1.20 2.43
C LYS A 80 -17.87 -0.73 1.52
N ILE A 81 -18.14 -0.66 0.21
CA ILE A 81 -17.16 -0.25 -0.79
C ILE A 81 -16.51 1.10 -0.44
N ILE A 82 -17.32 2.06 0.01
CA ILE A 82 -16.83 3.39 0.37
C ILE A 82 -15.87 3.35 1.57
N ASP A 83 -16.18 2.55 2.58
CA ASP A 83 -15.35 2.37 3.77
C ASP A 83 -14.02 1.71 3.40
N THR A 84 -14.04 0.72 2.50
CA THR A 84 -12.81 0.07 2.00
C THR A 84 -11.88 1.06 1.31
N VAL A 85 -12.41 1.99 0.51
CA VAL A 85 -11.61 2.99 -0.21
C VAL A 85 -11.06 4.04 0.75
N ILE A 86 -11.89 4.54 1.67
CA ILE A 86 -11.49 5.56 2.65
C ILE A 86 -10.46 5.00 3.63
N ALA A 87 -10.58 3.73 4.04
CA ALA A 87 -9.66 3.06 4.95
C ALA A 87 -8.20 3.02 4.46
N VAL A 88 -7.95 3.21 3.16
CA VAL A 88 -6.58 3.35 2.62
C VAL A 88 -5.88 4.58 3.22
N ASN A 89 -6.63 5.64 3.54
CA ASN A 89 -6.13 6.77 4.30
C ASN A 89 -6.42 6.57 5.79
N ASN A 90 -5.46 5.95 6.49
CA ASN A 90 -5.58 5.64 7.92
C ASN A 90 -5.90 6.85 8.81
N GLU A 91 -5.39 8.03 8.50
CA GLU A 91 -5.65 9.25 9.28
C GLU A 91 -7.10 9.68 9.13
N LEU A 92 -7.57 9.80 7.88
CA LEU A 92 -8.96 10.14 7.57
C LEU A 92 -9.93 9.10 8.14
N TRP A 93 -9.59 7.82 8.01
CA TRP A 93 -10.44 6.74 8.52
C TRP A 93 -10.60 6.80 10.04
N LYS A 94 -9.51 7.07 10.78
CA LYS A 94 -9.56 7.26 12.23
C LYS A 94 -10.42 8.45 12.62
N ALA A 95 -10.25 9.58 11.95
CA ALA A 95 -11.03 10.80 12.21
C ALA A 95 -12.54 10.55 12.00
N LEU A 96 -12.91 9.84 10.93
CA LEU A 96 -14.31 9.48 10.67
C LEU A 96 -14.88 8.53 11.72
N GLN A 97 -14.10 7.52 12.14
CA GLN A 97 -14.54 6.61 13.21
C GLN A 97 -14.71 7.33 14.54
N GLU A 98 -13.82 8.26 14.87
CA GLU A 98 -13.91 9.08 16.08
C GLU A 98 -15.15 9.98 16.05
N LYS A 99 -15.40 10.67 14.93
CA LYS A 99 -16.60 11.48 14.73
C LYS A 99 -17.88 10.65 14.90
N GLU A 100 -17.95 9.47 14.28
CA GLU A 100 -19.11 8.58 14.44
C GLU A 100 -19.28 8.09 15.89
N ALA A 101 -18.19 7.80 16.59
CA ALA A 101 -18.24 7.32 17.98
C ALA A 101 -18.75 8.41 18.94
N ILE A 102 -18.35 9.67 18.72
CA ILE A 102 -18.84 10.82 19.49
C ILE A 102 -20.35 10.99 19.26
N LEU A 103 -20.80 10.97 17.99
CA LEU A 103 -22.21 11.15 17.63
C LEU A 103 -23.13 10.04 18.15
N LYS A 104 -22.59 8.84 18.42
CA LYS A 104 -23.36 7.68 18.93
C LYS A 104 -23.44 7.61 20.46
N ARG A 105 -22.68 8.41 21.22
CA ARG A 105 -22.78 8.43 22.69
C ARG A 105 -24.07 9.12 23.15
N GLN A 106 -24.78 8.47 24.09
CA GLN A 106 -25.99 9.03 24.72
C GLN A 106 -25.69 10.14 25.75
N GLU A 107 -24.50 10.13 26.37
CA GLU A 107 -24.01 11.18 27.24
C GLU A 107 -22.71 11.73 26.63
N CYS A 108 -22.78 12.94 26.06
CA CYS A 108 -21.61 13.71 25.63
C CYS A 108 -21.42 14.87 26.59
N SER A 109 -20.18 15.08 27.05
CA SER A 109 -19.84 16.29 27.81
C SER A 109 -19.85 17.52 26.89
N ASP A 110 -19.98 18.73 27.45
CA ASP A 110 -19.96 19.98 26.65
C ASP A 110 -18.68 20.14 25.81
N GLU A 111 -17.55 19.57 26.23
CA GLU A 111 -16.30 19.54 25.44
C GLU A 111 -16.32 18.55 24.28
N ASP A 112 -17.11 17.47 24.36
CA ASP A 112 -17.21 16.47 23.29
C ASP A 112 -18.00 17.00 22.08
N TRP A 113 -18.81 18.05 22.26
CA TRP A 113 -19.58 18.66 21.17
C TRP A 113 -18.74 19.49 20.19
N TYR A 114 -17.55 19.97 20.59
CA TYR A 114 -16.69 20.80 19.72
C TYR A 114 -15.70 19.98 18.87
N LYS A 115 -15.26 18.81 19.35
CA LYS A 115 -14.27 17.94 18.67
C LYS A 115 -14.65 17.53 17.24
N PRO A 116 -15.91 17.24 16.89
CA PRO A 116 -16.28 16.87 15.53
C PRO A 116 -15.98 17.94 14.47
N GLY A 117 -15.94 19.23 14.85
CA GLY A 117 -15.61 20.35 13.96
C GLY A 117 -14.12 20.56 13.75
N GLU A 118 -13.27 20.00 14.63
CA GLU A 118 -11.80 20.04 14.49
C GLU A 118 -11.26 18.87 13.64
N LEU A 119 -12.10 17.88 13.36
CA LEU A 119 -11.79 16.68 12.58
C LEU A 119 -12.20 16.78 11.10
N GLU A 120 -12.70 17.95 10.65
CA GLU A 120 -12.99 18.27 9.24
C GLU A 120 -11.77 18.81 8.50
#